data_AF-A0AAU6F517-F1
#
_entry.id   AF-A0AAU6F517-F1
#
_cell.length_a   1.000
_cell.length_b   1.000
_cell.length_c   1.000
_cell.angle_alpha   90.00
_cell.angle_beta   90.00
_cell.angle_gamma   90.00
#
_symmetry.space_group_name_H-M   'P 1'
#
loop_
_entity.id
_entity.type
_entity.pdbx_description
1 polymer ?
#
loop_
_entity_poly.entity_id
_entity_poly.type
_entity_poly.pdbx_seq_one_letter_code
_entity_poly.pdbx_strand_id
1 'polypeptide(L)'
;MAGQFQVTEDELRVLSGKIDTVRGQIQGEISRLNGVIDQIASGWKGEAATSYHQLQNRWNEDARKMNGILGDIKDAVDSTRTNYNASEDQQNSEISKIMSDFG
;
A
#
# COMPACT_ATOMS: atom_id res chain seq x y z
N MET A 1 1.53 -30.81 4.03
CA MET A 1 0.65 -29.81 3.38
C MET A 1 0.32 -28.67 4.33
N ALA A 2 -0.29 -28.90 5.52
CA ALA A 2 -0.63 -27.83 6.47
C ALA A 2 0.51 -26.82 6.80
N GLY A 3 1.74 -27.30 7.02
CA GLY A 3 2.87 -26.42 7.33
C GLY A 3 3.33 -25.51 6.19
N GLN A 4 3.02 -25.84 4.93
CA GLN A 4 3.35 -24.96 3.79
C GLN A 4 2.34 -23.81 3.66
N PHE A 5 1.08 -24.06 4.03
CA PHE A 5 0.03 -23.03 3.98
C PHE A 5 0.21 -21.99 5.10
N GLN A 6 0.50 -22.45 6.32
CA GLN A 6 0.76 -21.57 7.47
C GLN A 6 1.94 -20.62 7.22
N VAL A 7 2.98 -21.08 6.51
CA VAL A 7 4.13 -20.26 6.11
C VAL A 7 3.72 -19.17 5.10
N THR A 8 2.85 -19.48 4.14
CA THR A 8 2.40 -18.49 3.13
C THR A 8 1.50 -17.41 3.74
N GLU A 9 0.63 -17.76 4.69
CA GLU A 9 -0.19 -16.75 5.39
C GLU A 9 0.69 -15.75 6.17
N ASP A 10 1.68 -16.27 6.91
CA ASP A 10 2.62 -15.44 7.65
C ASP A 10 3.45 -14.54 6.73
N GLU A 11 3.90 -15.06 5.58
CA GLU A 11 4.60 -14.28 4.55
C GLU A 11 3.74 -13.15 3.99
N LEU A 12 2.47 -13.41 3.66
CA LEU A 12 1.51 -12.41 3.19
C LEU A 12 1.24 -11.35 4.27
N ARG A 13 1.12 -11.75 5.53
CA ARG A 13 0.97 -10.83 6.66
C ARG A 13 2.18 -9.91 6.83
N VAL A 14 3.39 -10.47 6.74
CA VAL A 14 4.64 -9.70 6.80
C VAL A 14 4.74 -8.73 5.63
N LEU A 15 4.39 -9.17 4.42
CA LEU A 15 4.39 -8.32 3.23
C LEU A 15 3.42 -7.13 3.38
N SER A 16 2.19 -7.39 3.84
CA SER A 16 1.19 -6.35 4.12
C SER A 16 1.71 -5.31 5.12
N GLY A 17 2.31 -5.75 6.23
CA GLY A 17 2.91 -4.83 7.21
C GLY A 17 4.07 -3.99 6.65
N LYS A 18 4.90 -4.56 5.76
CA LYS A 18 5.96 -3.83 5.08
C LYS A 18 5.38 -2.74 4.15
N ILE A 19 4.31 -3.05 3.42
CA ILE A 19 3.64 -2.10 2.53
C ILE A 19 3.07 -0.93 3.32
N ASP A 20 2.37 -1.21 4.43
CA ASP A 20 1.83 -0.15 5.30
C ASP A 20 2.95 0.75 5.85
N THR A 21 4.09 0.16 6.21
CA THR A 21 5.27 0.90 6.68
C THR A 21 5.82 1.81 5.58
N VAL A 22 6.07 1.28 4.39
CA VAL A 22 6.60 2.05 3.25
C VAL A 22 5.64 3.16 2.85
N ARG A 23 4.33 2.89 2.83
CA ARG A 23 3.31 3.92 2.57
C ARG A 23 3.39 5.06 3.58
N GLY A 24 3.49 4.74 4.88
CA GLY A 24 3.64 5.74 5.93
C GLY A 24 4.91 6.59 5.77
N GLN A 25 6.03 5.96 5.42
CA GLN A 25 7.28 6.66 5.13
C GLN A 25 7.14 7.64 3.96
N ILE A 26 6.54 7.19 2.85
CA ILE A 26 6.34 8.02 1.67
C ILE A 26 5.41 9.20 1.97
N GLN A 27 4.31 8.99 2.71
CA GLN A 27 3.43 10.09 3.13
C GLN A 27 4.15 11.10 4.03
N GLY A 28 5.04 10.62 4.90
CA GLY A 28 5.91 11.48 5.71
C GLY A 28 6.84 12.35 4.85
N GLU A 29 7.52 11.75 3.87
CA GLU A 29 8.39 12.49 2.95
C GLU A 29 7.63 13.48 2.07
N ILE A 30 6.42 13.12 1.60
CA ILE A 30 5.56 14.05 0.87
C ILE A 30 5.22 15.27 1.73
N SER A 31 4.82 15.04 2.98
CA SER A 31 4.47 16.11 3.92
C SER A 31 5.68 17.00 4.23
N ARG A 32 6.86 16.40 4.38
CA ARG A 32 8.12 17.12 4.59
C ARG A 32 8.45 18.03 3.40
N LEU A 33 8.37 17.50 2.19
CA LEU A 33 8.67 18.25 0.97
C LEU A 33 7.67 19.39 0.74
N ASN A 34 6.38 19.18 1.05
CA ASN A 34 5.40 20.26 1.07
C ASN A 34 5.81 21.40 2.01
N GLY A 35 6.25 21.07 3.24
CA GLY A 35 6.71 22.07 4.21
C GLY A 35 7.94 22.85 3.74
N VAL A 36 8.90 22.18 3.09
CA VAL A 36 10.09 22.84 2.50
C VAL A 36 9.68 23.77 1.37
N ILE A 37 8.78 23.31 0.50
CA ILE A 37 8.24 24.07 -0.62
C ILE A 37 7.53 25.34 -0.09
N ASP A 38 6.64 25.22 0.90
CA ASP A 38 5.94 26.36 1.50
C ASP A 38 6.88 27.37 2.17
N GLN A 39 7.94 26.91 2.83
CA GLN A 39 8.96 27.79 3.41
C GLN A 39 9.69 28.61 2.34
N ILE A 40 10.07 27.97 1.23
CA ILE A 40 10.76 28.64 0.12
C ILE A 40 9.80 29.62 -0.59
N ALA A 41 8.53 29.24 -0.77
CA ALA A 41 7.48 30.08 -1.35
C ALA A 41 7.38 31.44 -0.68
N SER A 42 7.47 31.46 0.66
CA SER A 42 7.32 32.67 1.45
C SER A 42 8.39 33.73 1.12
N GLY A 43 9.57 33.30 0.66
CA GLY A 43 10.68 34.16 0.29
C GLY A 43 10.72 34.57 -1.19
N TRP A 44 9.99 33.89 -2.08
CA TRP A 44 10.03 34.13 -3.52
C TRP A 44 8.82 34.96 -3.98
N LYS A 45 8.85 36.27 -3.73
CA LYS A 45 7.90 37.22 -4.34
C LYS A 45 8.50 37.85 -5.61
N GLY A 46 7.74 37.89 -6.71
CA GLY A 46 8.13 38.52 -7.97
C GLY A 46 8.24 37.55 -9.15
N GLU A 47 9.03 37.88 -10.17
CA GLU A 47 9.16 37.17 -11.46
C GLU A 47 9.53 35.67 -11.33
N ALA A 48 10.16 35.26 -10.23
CA ALA A 48 10.46 33.86 -9.90
C ALA A 48 9.24 33.04 -9.43
N ALA A 49 8.10 33.67 -9.14
CA ALA A 49 6.89 33.00 -8.65
C ALA A 49 6.32 32.02 -9.67
N THR A 50 6.44 32.30 -10.98
CA THR A 50 5.90 31.43 -12.03
C THR A 50 6.57 30.06 -12.05
N SER A 51 7.91 30.02 -12.02
CA SER A 51 8.67 28.75 -11.99
C SER A 51 8.42 27.96 -10.70
N TYR A 52 8.25 28.66 -9.57
CA TYR A 52 7.87 28.04 -8.31
C TYR A 52 6.47 27.41 -8.37
N HIS A 53 5.47 28.14 -8.87
CA HIS A 53 4.11 27.61 -9.02
C HIS A 53 4.06 26.40 -9.95
N GLN A 54 4.84 26.41 -11.04
CA GLN A 54 4.98 25.24 -11.91
C GLN A 54 5.57 24.03 -11.18
N LEU A 55 6.64 24.24 -10.40
CA LEU A 55 7.25 23.17 -9.60
C LEU A 55 6.28 22.63 -8.55
N GLN A 56 5.58 23.50 -7.82
CA GLN A 56 4.60 23.13 -6.81
C GLN A 56 3.44 22.33 -7.42
N ASN A 57 2.93 22.74 -8.58
CA ASN A 57 1.87 22.02 -9.29
C ASN A 57 2.32 20.63 -9.72
N ARG A 58 3.51 20.52 -10.31
CA ARG A 58 4.08 19.23 -10.73
C ARG A 58 4.31 18.32 -9.52
N TRP A 59 4.87 18.87 -8.46
CA TRP A 59 5.09 18.16 -7.21
C TRP A 59 3.77 17.62 -6.62
N ASN A 60 2.73 18.45 -6.55
CA ASN A 60 1.41 18.03 -6.08
C ASN A 60 0.82 16.91 -6.94
N GLU A 61 1.03 16.95 -8.25
CA GLU A 61 0.60 15.89 -9.16
C GLU A 61 1.35 14.58 -8.90
N ASP A 62 2.67 14.64 -8.77
CA ASP A 62 3.52 13.48 -8.48
C ASP A 62 3.17 12.86 -7.11
N ALA A 63 2.93 13.69 -6.09
CA ALA A 63 2.48 13.26 -4.78
C ALA A 63 1.11 12.55 -4.82
N ARG A 64 0.17 13.04 -5.64
CA ARG A 64 -1.13 12.37 -5.83
C ARG A 64 -0.98 11.03 -6.52
N LYS A 65 -0.16 10.97 -7.59
CA LYS A 65 0.13 9.71 -8.29
C LYS A 65 0.75 8.68 -7.35
N MET A 66 1.73 9.10 -6.55
CA MET A 66 2.37 8.23 -5.57
C MET A 66 1.37 7.69 -4.54
N ASN A 67 0.49 8.53 -4.00
CA ASN A 67 -0.58 8.08 -3.10
C ASN A 67 -1.54 7.09 -3.78
N GLY A 68 -1.87 7.31 -5.05
CA GLY A 68 -2.69 6.37 -5.83
C GLY A 68 -2.03 5.00 -5.96
N ILE A 69 -0.77 4.96 -6.40
CA ILE A 69 0.00 3.71 -6.54
C ILE A 69 0.08 2.97 -5.20
N LEU A 70 0.29 3.67 -4.09
CA LEU A 70 0.33 3.06 -2.76
C LEU A 70 -1.03 2.50 -2.33
N GLY A 71 -2.13 3.13 -2.76
CA GLY A 71 -3.48 2.59 -2.60
C GLY A 71 -3.66 1.29 -3.38
N ASP A 72 -3.29 1.29 -4.67
CA ASP A 72 -3.40 0.11 -5.53
C ASP A 72 -2.58 -1.07 -5.00
N ILE A 73 -1.36 -0.81 -4.49
CA ILE A 73 -0.52 -1.84 -3.87
C ILE A 73 -1.19 -2.43 -2.63
N LYS A 74 -1.80 -1.58 -1.78
CA LYS A 74 -2.54 -2.04 -0.61
C LYS A 74 -3.71 -2.92 -1.01
N ASP A 75 -4.51 -2.48 -1.95
CA ASP A 75 -5.70 -3.21 -2.42
C ASP A 75 -5.32 -4.54 -3.04
N ALA A 76 -4.24 -4.60 -3.81
CA ALA A 76 -3.70 -5.84 -4.36
C ALA A 76 -3.30 -6.85 -3.27
N VAL A 77 -2.68 -6.39 -2.18
CA VAL A 77 -2.27 -7.26 -1.08
C VAL A 77 -3.44 -7.70 -0.21
N ASP A 78 -4.37 -6.80 0.09
CA ASP A 78 -5.59 -7.15 0.84
C ASP A 78 -6.46 -8.14 0.04
N SER A 79 -6.53 -7.98 -1.28
CA SER A 79 -7.16 -8.93 -2.20
C SER A 79 -6.45 -10.29 -2.20
N THR A 80 -5.11 -10.30 -2.29
CA THR A 80 -4.32 -11.55 -2.24
C THR A 80 -4.56 -12.31 -0.94
N ARG A 81 -4.59 -11.61 0.19
CA ARG A 81 -4.90 -12.19 1.50
C ARG A 81 -6.33 -12.76 1.56
N THR A 82 -7.31 -12.00 1.07
CA THR A 82 -8.72 -12.43 1.08
C THR A 82 -8.94 -13.68 0.22
N ASN A 83 -8.34 -13.71 -0.98
CA ASN A 83 -8.41 -14.87 -1.89
C ASN A 83 -7.74 -16.11 -1.28
N TYR A 84 -6.65 -15.91 -0.54
CA TYR A 84 -5.96 -16.98 0.15
C TYR A 84 -6.84 -17.61 1.24
N ASN A 85 -7.42 -16.79 2.12
CA ASN A 85 -8.33 -17.25 3.18
C ASN A 85 -9.55 -17.99 2.60
N ALA A 86 -10.14 -17.46 1.53
CA ALA A 86 -11.28 -18.10 0.88
C ALA A 86 -10.93 -19.49 0.31
N SER A 87 -9.72 -19.65 -0.24
CA SER A 87 -9.23 -20.94 -0.75
C SER A 87 -8.99 -21.94 0.38
N GLU A 88 -8.52 -21.48 1.54
CA GLU A 88 -8.34 -22.32 2.73
C GLU A 88 -9.68 -22.83 3.28
N ASP A 89 -10.65 -21.93 3.47
CA ASP A 89 -12.00 -22.29 3.95
C ASP A 89 -12.67 -23.33 3.05
N GLN A 90 -12.50 -23.16 1.73
CA GLN A 90 -13.05 -24.07 0.74
C GLN A 90 -12.38 -25.45 0.81
N GLN A 91 -11.05 -25.50 0.91
CA GLN A 91 -10.31 -26.75 1.03
C GLN A 91 -10.57 -27.49 2.35
N ASN A 92 -10.68 -26.78 3.46
CA ASN A 92 -11.06 -27.35 4.76
C ASN A 92 -12.49 -27.91 4.74
N SER A 93 -13.41 -27.22 4.06
CA SER A 93 -14.79 -27.69 3.88
C SER A 93 -14.86 -28.97 3.05
N GLU A 94 -14.06 -29.07 1.98
CA GLU A 94 -13.95 -30.28 1.16
C GLU A 94 -13.36 -31.46 1.95
N ILE A 95 -12.28 -31.23 2.71
CA ILE A 95 -11.70 -32.26 3.58
C ILE A 95 -12.71 -32.72 4.63
N SER A 96 -13.43 -31.79 5.26
CA SER A 96 -14.45 -32.12 6.27
C SER A 96 -15.59 -32.96 5.67
N LYS A 97 -16.00 -32.68 4.43
CA LYS A 97 -16.97 -33.51 3.70
C LYS A 97 -16.44 -34.91 3.43
N ILE A 98 -15.22 -35.01 2.92
CA ILE A 98 -14.56 -36.32 2.67
C ILE A 98 -14.48 -37.13 3.96
N MET A 99 -14.04 -36.53 5.06
CA MET A 99 -13.97 -37.19 6.37
C MET A 99 -15.34 -37.65 6.88
N SER A 100 -16.40 -36.91 6.57
CA SER A 100 -17.78 -37.28 6.95
C SER A 100 -18.33 -38.42 6.09
N ASP A 101 -17.91 -38.53 4.82
CA ASP A 101 -18.34 -39.59 3.92
C ASP A 101 -17.64 -40.94 4.18
N PHE A 102 -16.49 -40.91 4.88
CA PHE A 102 -15.70 -42.10 5.24
C PHE A 102 -15.96 -42.62 6.67
N GLY A 103 -16.78 -41.94 7.47
CA GLY A 103 -17.17 -42.33 8.83
C GLY A 103 -18.61 -42.81 8.91
#